data_AF-A0A3A3FJU0-F1
#
_entry.id   AF-A0A3A3FJU0-F1
#
_cell.length_a   1.000
_cell.length_b   1.000
_cell.length_c   1.000
_cell.angle_alpha   90.00
_cell.angle_beta   90.00
_cell.angle_gamma   90.00
#
_symmetry.space_group_name_H-M   'P 1'
#
loop_
_entity.id
_entity.type
_entity.pdbx_description
1 polymer ?
#
loop_
_entity_poly.entity_id
_entity_poly.type
_entity_poly.pdbx_seq_one_letter_code
_entity_poly.pdbx_strand_id
1 'polypeptide(L)'
;MNSTATLCRLEDIPDGEARGFDPAGVGRDTLFIVRQGQGLHGWYDRCPHEGDTPLPWRRHGYLNKKRTRIVCFAHGAQFEIASGMCILGPCLGERLDPVQLVIHPDGEVVMMAVPPMPAAPCPGPGSDMRCKNV
;
A
#
# COMPACT_ATOMS: atom_id res chain seq x y z
N MET A 1 -0.06 0.02 21.68
CA MET A 1 -1.10 -1.01 21.61
C MET A 1 -1.07 -1.55 20.20
N ASN A 2 -0.69 -2.82 20.00
CA ASN A 2 -0.69 -3.42 18.66
C ASN A 2 -2.15 -3.75 18.33
N SER A 3 -2.78 -2.93 17.49
CA SER A 3 -4.15 -3.18 17.04
C SER A 3 -4.12 -4.19 15.89
N THR A 4 -4.84 -5.30 16.03
CA THR A 4 -5.07 -6.26 14.96
C THR A 4 -6.53 -6.18 14.53
N ALA A 5 -6.81 -6.41 13.25
CA ALA A 5 -8.17 -6.45 12.74
C ALA A 5 -8.31 -7.53 11.67
N THR A 6 -9.32 -8.38 11.80
CA THR A 6 -9.72 -9.33 10.75
C THR A 6 -10.38 -8.56 9.61
N LEU A 7 -9.89 -8.77 8.39
CA LEU A 7 -10.34 -8.03 7.21
C LEU A 7 -11.32 -8.83 6.35
N CYS A 8 -10.97 -10.06 6.00
CA CYS A 8 -11.78 -10.96 5.16
C CYS A 8 -11.17 -12.36 5.12
N ARG A 9 -11.78 -13.27 4.38
CA ARG A 9 -11.13 -14.52 3.96
C ARG A 9 -10.27 -14.28 2.72
N LEU A 10 -9.23 -15.07 2.53
CA LEU A 10 -8.36 -15.01 1.36
C LEU A 10 -9.14 -15.15 0.04
N GLU A 11 -10.18 -15.98 0.03
CA GLU A 11 -11.07 -16.21 -1.12
C GLU A 11 -11.95 -15.01 -1.48
N ASP A 12 -12.16 -14.06 -0.56
CA ASP A 12 -12.89 -12.82 -0.84
C ASP A 12 -12.09 -11.87 -1.73
N ILE A 13 -10.79 -12.11 -1.88
CA ILE A 13 -9.90 -11.39 -2.80
C ILE A 13 -9.54 -12.37 -3.93
N PRO A 14 -10.21 -12.30 -5.09
CA PRO A 14 -9.84 -13.13 -6.23
C PRO A 14 -8.39 -12.89 -6.66
N ASP A 15 -7.77 -13.90 -7.27
CA ASP A 15 -6.41 -13.76 -7.76
C ASP A 15 -6.29 -12.65 -8.82
N GLY A 16 -5.27 -11.80 -8.70
CA GLY A 16 -5.03 -10.64 -9.54
C GLY A 16 -5.94 -9.43 -9.25
N GLU A 17 -6.82 -9.52 -8.24
CA GLU A 17 -7.71 -8.41 -7.86
C GLU A 17 -7.23 -7.67 -6.62
N ALA A 18 -7.86 -6.52 -6.37
CA ALA A 18 -7.66 -5.71 -5.17
C ALA A 18 -8.96 -5.52 -4.40
N ARG A 19 -8.87 -5.35 -3.09
CA ARG A 19 -10.02 -5.06 -2.21
C ARG A 19 -9.62 -4.01 -1.17
N GLY A 20 -10.51 -3.05 -0.96
CA GLY A 20 -10.36 -1.96 0.01
C GLY A 20 -11.16 -2.26 1.28
N PHE A 21 -10.67 -1.77 2.42
CA PHE A 21 -11.17 -2.07 3.75
C PHE A 21 -11.18 -0.85 4.67
N ASP A 22 -12.14 -0.84 5.59
CA ASP A 22 -12.30 0.17 6.63
C ASP A 22 -12.37 -0.48 8.02
N PRO A 23 -11.24 -0.98 8.55
CA PRO A 23 -11.21 -1.66 9.85
C PRO A 23 -11.59 -0.75 11.03
N ALA A 24 -11.45 0.58 10.86
CA ALA A 24 -11.78 1.56 11.89
C ALA A 24 -13.22 2.12 11.78
N GLY A 25 -13.96 1.75 10.74
CA GLY A 25 -15.34 2.19 10.52
C GLY A 25 -15.48 3.70 10.30
N VAL A 26 -14.48 4.35 9.69
CA VAL A 26 -14.49 5.80 9.45
C VAL A 26 -15.35 6.22 8.25
N GLY A 27 -16.00 5.27 7.56
CA GLY A 27 -16.91 5.50 6.45
C GLY A 27 -16.22 5.49 5.07
N ARG A 28 -14.93 5.14 5.01
CA ARG A 28 -14.17 5.02 3.76
C ARG A 28 -13.06 3.99 3.90
N ASP A 29 -12.66 3.39 2.78
CA ASP A 29 -11.52 2.49 2.76
C ASP A 29 -10.27 3.26 3.22
N THR A 30 -9.55 2.74 4.22
CA THR A 30 -8.32 3.32 4.76
C THR A 30 -7.08 2.51 4.40
N LEU A 31 -7.30 1.29 3.92
CA LEU A 31 -6.27 0.41 3.38
C LEU A 31 -6.87 -0.48 2.29
N PHE A 32 -6.01 -1.10 1.51
CA PHE A 32 -6.39 -2.09 0.52
C PHE A 32 -5.34 -3.20 0.42
N ILE A 33 -5.78 -4.32 -0.13
CA ILE A 33 -4.97 -5.51 -0.37
C ILE A 33 -5.02 -5.83 -1.86
N VAL A 34 -3.88 -6.16 -2.44
CA VAL A 34 -3.76 -6.75 -3.78
C VAL A 34 -3.29 -8.20 -3.64
N ARG A 35 -3.97 -9.12 -4.33
CA ARG A 35 -3.58 -10.53 -4.36
C ARG A 35 -2.83 -10.88 -5.65
N GLN A 36 -1.72 -11.59 -5.51
CA GLN A 36 -0.98 -12.21 -6.62
C GLN A 36 -0.61 -13.65 -6.26
N GLY A 37 -1.32 -14.62 -6.85
CA GLY A 37 -1.24 -16.04 -6.51
C GLY A 37 -1.62 -16.29 -5.05
N GLN A 38 -0.65 -16.74 -4.26
CA GLN A 38 -0.77 -16.92 -2.81
C GLN A 38 -0.24 -15.72 -2.00
N GLY A 39 0.37 -14.74 -2.66
CA GLY A 39 0.90 -13.54 -2.03
C GLY A 39 -0.17 -12.45 -1.85
N LEU A 40 -0.10 -11.73 -0.73
CA LEU A 40 -0.88 -10.55 -0.45
C LEU A 40 0.04 -9.33 -0.26
N HIS A 41 -0.35 -8.21 -0.85
CA HIS A 41 0.32 -6.92 -0.68
C HIS A 41 -0.68 -5.94 -0.07
N GLY A 42 -0.43 -5.52 1.17
CA GLY A 42 -1.26 -4.57 1.90
C GLY A 42 -0.67 -3.17 1.86
N TRP A 43 -1.51 -2.17 1.59
CA TRP A 43 -1.11 -0.75 1.51
C TRP A 43 -2.18 0.13 2.16
N TYR A 44 -1.77 1.24 2.77
CA TYR A 44 -2.73 2.28 3.17
C TYR A 44 -3.28 2.99 1.93
N ASP A 45 -4.56 3.38 1.98
CA ASP A 45 -5.24 4.07 0.87
C ASP A 45 -4.92 5.58 0.89
N ARG A 46 -3.62 5.90 0.75
CA ARG A 46 -3.07 7.25 0.77
C ARG A 46 -1.95 7.39 -0.23
N CYS A 47 -2.11 8.32 -1.18
CA CYS A 47 -1.08 8.61 -2.16
C CYS A 47 0.00 9.50 -1.52
N PRO A 48 1.30 9.17 -1.62
CA PRO A 48 2.36 10.00 -1.02
C PRO A 48 2.48 11.39 -1.65
N HIS A 49 1.98 11.57 -2.88
CA HIS A 49 1.91 12.88 -3.55
C HIS A 49 1.08 13.91 -2.76
N GLU A 50 -0.11 13.49 -2.31
CA GLU A 50 -1.05 14.29 -1.53
C GLU A 50 -1.63 13.38 -0.46
N GLY A 51 -1.04 13.41 0.73
CA GLY A 51 -1.19 12.36 1.74
C GLY A 51 -2.62 11.97 2.15
N ASP A 52 -3.61 12.84 1.97
CA ASP A 52 -5.02 12.55 2.29
C ASP A 52 -5.87 12.07 1.09
N THR A 53 -5.28 12.01 -0.10
CA THR A 53 -5.96 11.66 -1.35
C THR A 53 -6.06 10.13 -1.51
N PRO A 54 -7.29 9.57 -1.56
CA PRO A 54 -7.50 8.16 -1.85
C PRO A 54 -7.01 7.78 -3.25
N LEU A 55 -6.54 6.56 -3.41
CA LEU A 55 -6.07 6.05 -4.69
C LEU A 55 -7.20 5.76 -5.69
N PRO A 56 -8.29 5.05 -5.33
CA PRO A 56 -9.19 4.48 -6.30
C PRO A 56 -10.30 5.45 -6.70
N TRP A 57 -10.73 5.40 -7.95
CA TRP A 57 -11.90 6.17 -8.43
C TRP A 57 -13.25 5.54 -8.04
N ARG A 58 -13.24 4.28 -7.62
CA ARG A 58 -14.40 3.53 -7.12
C ARG A 58 -13.94 2.46 -6.14
N ARG A 59 -14.83 1.99 -5.28
CA ARG A 59 -14.56 0.87 -4.36
C ARG A 59 -13.86 -0.30 -5.08
N HIS A 60 -12.74 -0.75 -4.50
CA HIS A 60 -11.90 -1.85 -4.99
C HIS A 60 -11.15 -1.60 -6.33
N GLY A 61 -11.33 -0.43 -6.95
CA GLY A 61 -10.73 -0.06 -8.23
C GLY A 61 -9.29 0.46 -8.12
N TYR A 62 -8.39 -0.31 -7.52
CA TYR A 62 -7.00 0.12 -7.26
C TYR A 62 -6.03 -0.18 -8.41
N LEU A 63 -6.37 -1.10 -9.32
CA LEU A 63 -5.45 -1.60 -10.34
C LEU A 63 -5.66 -0.95 -11.71
N ASN A 64 -4.59 -0.88 -12.50
CA ASN A 64 -4.71 -0.54 -13.91
C ASN A 64 -5.46 -1.65 -14.69
N LYS A 65 -5.88 -1.37 -15.93
CA LYS A 65 -6.62 -2.32 -16.77
C LYS A 65 -5.91 -3.67 -16.96
N LYS A 66 -4.57 -3.67 -16.95
CA LYS A 66 -3.75 -4.88 -17.10
C LYS A 66 -3.51 -5.62 -15.78
N ARG A 67 -3.97 -5.09 -14.65
CA ARG A 67 -3.73 -5.61 -13.28
C ARG A 67 -2.26 -5.79 -12.93
N THR A 68 -1.39 -4.94 -13.48
CA THR A 68 0.07 -5.01 -13.25
C THR A 68 0.60 -3.93 -12.31
N ARG A 69 -0.22 -2.91 -12.03
CA ARG A 69 0.14 -1.72 -11.24
C ARG A 69 -1.04 -1.25 -10.41
N ILE A 70 -0.71 -0.68 -9.25
CA ILE A 70 -1.65 0.11 -8.45
C ILE A 70 -1.70 1.51 -9.07
N VAL A 71 -2.87 2.15 -9.08
CA VAL A 71 -3.09 3.46 -9.70
C VAL A 71 -3.74 4.41 -8.70
N CYS A 72 -3.15 5.59 -8.53
CA CYS A 72 -3.86 6.74 -7.98
C CYS A 72 -4.60 7.44 -9.13
N PHE A 73 -5.92 7.33 -9.13
CA PHE A 73 -6.77 7.86 -10.19
C PHE A 73 -6.99 9.38 -10.11
N ALA A 74 -6.54 10.04 -9.03
CA ALA A 74 -6.61 11.49 -8.90
C ALA A 74 -5.69 12.19 -9.93
N HIS A 75 -4.40 11.79 -9.98
CA HIS A 75 -3.39 12.44 -10.82
C HIS A 75 -2.58 11.45 -11.70
N GLY A 76 -3.00 10.17 -11.73
CA GLY A 76 -2.44 9.16 -12.64
C GLY A 76 -1.14 8.50 -12.19
N ALA A 77 -0.75 8.64 -10.92
CA ALA A 77 0.41 7.93 -10.39
C ALA A 77 0.23 6.41 -10.45
N GLN A 78 1.30 5.68 -10.77
CA GLN A 78 1.30 4.22 -10.82
C GLN A 78 2.42 3.64 -9.96
N PHE A 79 2.07 2.62 -9.19
CA PHE A 79 2.95 1.98 -8.23
C PHE A 79 3.15 0.50 -8.55
N GLU A 80 4.35 0.00 -8.26
CA GLU A 80 4.63 -1.43 -8.24
C GLU A 80 3.86 -2.12 -7.11
N ILE A 81 3.17 -3.22 -7.44
CA ILE A 81 2.37 -3.97 -6.45
C ILE A 81 3.25 -4.53 -5.33
N ALA A 82 4.44 -5.05 -5.68
CA ALA A 82 5.29 -5.74 -4.72
C ALA A 82 5.98 -4.80 -3.72
N SER A 83 6.38 -3.62 -4.19
CA SER A 83 7.28 -2.73 -3.45
C SER A 83 6.60 -1.42 -3.01
N GLY A 84 5.42 -1.13 -3.54
CA GLY A 84 4.72 0.14 -3.34
C GLY A 84 5.40 1.33 -4.02
N MET A 85 6.48 1.12 -4.78
CA MET A 85 7.25 2.20 -5.41
C MET A 85 6.48 2.85 -6.55
N CYS A 86 6.38 4.17 -6.53
CA CYS A 86 5.86 4.95 -7.64
C CYS A 86 6.87 4.95 -8.78
N ILE A 87 6.46 4.46 -9.94
CA ILE A 87 7.28 4.36 -11.15
C ILE A 87 6.80 5.29 -12.28
N LEU A 88 5.68 5.97 -12.06
CA LEU A 88 5.11 6.93 -13.01
C LEU A 88 4.19 7.88 -12.25
N GLY A 89 4.26 9.17 -12.55
CA GLY A 89 3.38 10.19 -11.97
C GLY A 89 4.14 11.20 -11.12
N PRO A 90 3.42 12.08 -10.39
CA PRO A 90 4.02 13.22 -9.74
C PRO A 90 4.84 12.89 -8.47
N CYS A 91 4.57 11.76 -7.81
CA CYS A 91 5.36 11.25 -6.66
C CYS A 91 6.42 10.20 -7.05
N LEU A 92 7.07 10.37 -8.21
CA LEU A 92 8.01 9.39 -8.75
C LEU A 92 9.16 9.10 -7.76
N GLY A 93 9.38 7.82 -7.45
CA GLY A 93 10.42 7.38 -6.51
C GLY A 93 9.97 7.33 -5.03
N GLU A 94 8.76 7.79 -4.71
CA GLU A 94 8.15 7.62 -3.39
C GLU A 94 7.41 6.28 -3.28
N ARG A 95 6.99 5.91 -2.06
CA ARG A 95 6.34 4.62 -1.80
C ARG A 95 5.00 4.78 -1.08
N LEU A 96 4.10 3.82 -1.32
CA LEU A 96 2.93 3.61 -0.48
C LEU A 96 3.36 3.09 0.90
N ASP A 97 2.63 3.51 1.93
CA ASP A 97 2.82 2.99 3.29
C ASP A 97 2.33 1.53 3.34
N PRO A 98 3.20 0.57 3.73
CA PRO A 98 2.81 -0.83 3.79
C PRO A 98 1.90 -1.13 4.98
N VAL A 99 0.99 -2.07 4.79
CA VAL A 99 0.19 -2.69 5.86
C VAL A 99 0.69 -4.11 6.07
N GLN A 100 1.08 -4.45 7.29
CA GLN A 100 1.48 -5.81 7.61
C GLN A 100 0.24 -6.71 7.64
N LEU A 101 0.29 -7.80 6.87
CA LEU A 101 -0.76 -8.81 6.79
C LEU A 101 -0.27 -10.15 7.31
N VAL A 102 -1.18 -10.92 7.88
CA VAL A 102 -1.01 -12.32 8.26
C VAL A 102 -2.18 -13.10 7.67
N ILE A 103 -1.88 -14.27 7.08
CA ILE A 103 -2.89 -15.23 6.64
C ILE A 103 -2.89 -16.37 7.66
N HIS A 104 -4.01 -16.57 8.35
CA HIS A 104 -4.18 -17.68 9.27
C HIS A 104 -4.42 -19.01 8.50
N PRO A 105 -4.15 -20.16 9.12
CA PRO A 105 -4.31 -21.47 8.48
C PRO A 105 -5.74 -21.79 7.98
N ASP A 106 -6.75 -21.16 8.56
CA ASP A 106 -8.16 -21.23 8.17
C ASP A 106 -8.53 -20.31 6.99
N GLY A 107 -7.57 -19.54 6.50
CA GLY A 107 -7.72 -18.61 5.39
C GLY A 107 -8.15 -17.20 5.81
N GLU A 108 -8.21 -16.87 7.09
CA GLU A 108 -8.47 -15.50 7.52
C GLU A 108 -7.30 -14.57 7.25
N VAL A 109 -7.58 -13.40 6.67
CA VAL A 109 -6.62 -12.33 6.43
C VAL A 109 -6.77 -11.29 7.53
N VAL A 110 -5.69 -11.10 8.30
CA VAL A 110 -5.64 -10.19 9.44
C VAL A 110 -4.58 -9.13 9.19
N MET A 111 -4.91 -7.87 9.43
CA MET A 111 -3.91 -6.81 9.50
C MET A 111 -3.27 -6.75 10.88
N MET A 112 -1.98 -6.41 10.90
CA MET A 112 -1.27 -6.03 12.12
C MET A 112 -0.89 -4.56 12.02
N ALA A 113 -1.41 -3.73 12.92
CA ALA A 113 -0.88 -2.38 13.11
C ALA A 113 0.50 -2.53 13.78
N VAL A 114 1.53 -2.69 12.96
CA VAL A 114 2.91 -2.53 13.40
C VAL A 114 3.16 -1.03 13.48
N PRO A 115 3.71 -0.47 14.58
CA PRO A 115 4.20 0.90 14.55
C PRO A 115 5.15 1.04 13.35
N PRO A 116 5.09 2.14 12.58
CA PRO A 116 5.88 2.28 11.37
C PRO A 116 7.33 1.92 11.68
N MET A 117 7.85 0.88 11.03
CA MET A 117 9.30 0.68 11.07
C MET A 117 9.92 1.98 10.57
N PRO A 118 10.92 2.54 11.28
CA PRO A 118 11.58 3.73 10.79
C PRO A 118 12.03 3.42 9.36
N ALA A 119 11.67 4.31 8.43
CA ALA A 119 12.07 4.22 7.04
C ALA A 119 13.54 3.79 7.01
N ALA A 120 13.85 2.74 6.24
CA ALA A 120 15.22 2.29 6.10
C ALA A 120 16.06 3.55 5.81
N PRO A 121 17.08 3.85 6.63
CA PRO A 121 17.89 5.04 6.39
C PRO A 121 18.36 4.96 4.94
N CYS A 122 18.25 6.08 4.21
CA CYS A 122 18.81 6.22 2.88
C CYS A 122 20.17 5.50 2.87
N PRO A 123 20.47 4.60 1.92
CA PRO A 123 21.82 4.12 1.75
C PRO A 123 22.65 5.37 1.49
N GLY A 124 23.32 5.85 2.54
CA GLY A 124 24.09 7.07 2.48
C GLY A 124 25.09 6.92 1.34
N PRO A 125 25.39 8.01 0.61
CA PRO A 125 26.51 7.97 -0.31
C PRO A 125 27.74 7.59 0.52
N GLY A 126 28.26 6.38 0.29
CA GLY A 126 29.57 6.00 0.76
C GLY A 126 30.55 7.05 0.27
N SER A 127 31.20 7.72 1.22
CA SER A 127 32.40 8.53 1.07
C SER A 127 32.42 9.52 -0.10
N ASP A 128 31.91 10.75 0.11
CA ASP A 128 32.76 11.96 0.10
C ASP A 128 31.93 13.26 0.23
N MET A 129 31.91 13.78 1.46
CA MET A 129 32.33 15.15 1.78
C MET A 129 31.74 16.35 0.98
N ARG A 130 30.51 16.78 1.31
CA ARG A 130 30.25 18.19 1.73
C ARG A 130 28.78 18.40 2.18
N CYS A 131 28.56 18.37 3.49
CA CYS A 131 27.55 19.24 4.08
C CYS A 131 28.09 20.68 4.02
N LYS A 132 27.41 21.58 3.34
CA LYS A 132 27.50 23.02 3.60
C LYS A 132 26.10 23.60 3.70
N ASN A 133 25.78 24.01 4.92
CA ASN A 133 24.68 24.92 5.25
C ASN A 133 24.67 26.12 4.31
N VAL A 134 23.50 26.43 3.74
CA VAL A 134 22.85 27.75 3.75
C VAL A 134 21.35 27.49 3.87
#